data_AF-A0A093Y8D2-F1
#
_entry.id   AF-A0A093Y8D2-F1
#
_cell.length_a   1.000
_cell.length_b   1.000
_cell.length_c   1.000
_cell.angle_alpha   90.00
_cell.angle_beta   90.00
_cell.angle_gamma   90.00
#
_symmetry.space_group_name_H-M   'P 1'
#
loop_
_entity.id
_entity.type
_entity.pdbx_description
1 polymer ?
#
loop_
_entity_poly.entity_id
_entity_poly.type
_entity_poly.pdbx_seq_one_letter_code
_entity_poly.pdbx_strand_id
1 'polypeptide(L)'
;NSAGKEFYGPYDAQHAVEKYREELGIEVVPFQMMTYLPDSDEYKPVDEVEKGTRTLDISGTELRSRLRSGREIPEWFSYPEVVKVLRDTHKPRSAQGFTVFLTGYQNSGKDAIARALQVTLNQQGGRSVSLLLGETVRAELSSELGFSKEDRKRNIGRIGFVAAELTKAGAAVIAAPIAPYEDARQHAREQVGKYGDFYLIHVATSLEYAEKTDRRGVYARARSGEIKGFTGVDDPYEAPTNADLVVDAEKTNVRSIVHQIVLLLESRGLLDRV
;
A
#
# COMPACT_ATOMS: atom_id res chain seq x y z
N ASN A 1 -26.63 -4.65 5.09
CA ASN A 1 -26.80 -3.30 4.50
C ASN A 1 -25.96 -2.28 5.29
N SER A 2 -25.93 -1.02 4.87
CA SER A 2 -25.18 0.05 5.57
C SER A 2 -25.66 0.32 7.01
N ALA A 3 -26.81 -0.22 7.42
CA ALA A 3 -27.36 -0.17 8.77
C ALA A 3 -27.09 -1.45 9.58
N GLY A 4 -26.20 -2.33 9.11
CA GLY A 4 -25.83 -3.58 9.82
C GLY A 4 -26.90 -4.66 9.83
N LYS A 5 -28.01 -4.49 9.08
CA LYS A 5 -29.04 -5.54 8.94
C LYS A 5 -28.71 -6.43 7.75
N GLU A 6 -28.82 -7.74 7.92
CA GLU A 6 -28.69 -8.70 6.82
C GLU A 6 -29.81 -8.47 5.80
N PHE A 7 -29.50 -8.71 4.52
CA PHE A 7 -30.48 -8.51 3.44
C PHE A 7 -31.50 -9.64 3.37
N TYR A 8 -31.09 -10.84 3.78
CA TYR A 8 -31.88 -12.06 3.83
C TYR A 8 -31.57 -12.78 5.14
N GLY A 9 -32.51 -13.59 5.62
CA GLY A 9 -32.27 -14.54 6.70
C GLY A 9 -31.32 -15.66 6.26
N PRO A 10 -30.68 -16.36 7.22
CA PRO A 10 -29.66 -17.37 6.94
C PRO A 10 -30.14 -18.56 6.10
N TYR A 11 -31.45 -18.85 6.12
CA TYR A 11 -32.04 -20.02 5.45
C TYR A 11 -33.09 -19.65 4.37
N ASP A 12 -33.27 -18.36 4.07
CA ASP A 12 -34.28 -17.90 3.11
C ASP A 12 -34.07 -18.50 1.71
N ALA A 13 -32.81 -18.70 1.31
CA ALA A 13 -32.47 -19.35 0.04
C ALA A 13 -32.90 -20.82 0.00
N GLN A 14 -32.82 -21.53 1.13
CA GLN A 14 -33.26 -22.93 1.23
C GLN A 14 -34.78 -23.03 1.10
N HIS A 15 -35.52 -22.13 1.78
CA HIS A 15 -36.97 -22.05 1.64
C HIS A 15 -37.40 -21.70 0.21
N ALA A 16 -36.66 -20.81 -0.45
CA ALA A 16 -36.97 -20.40 -1.82
C ALA A 16 -36.80 -21.55 -2.82
N VAL A 17 -35.74 -22.35 -2.71
CA VAL A 17 -35.51 -23.48 -3.64
C VAL A 17 -36.48 -24.64 -3.37
N GLU A 18 -36.82 -24.92 -2.10
CA GLU A 18 -37.77 -25.98 -1.76
C GLU A 18 -39.15 -25.73 -2.38
N LYS A 19 -39.57 -24.47 -2.48
CA LYS A 19 -40.83 -24.08 -3.12
C LYS A 19 -40.92 -24.52 -4.59
N TYR A 20 -39.80 -24.58 -5.31
CA TYR A 20 -39.75 -24.92 -6.73
C TYR A 20 -39.14 -26.31 -6.99
N ARG A 21 -38.97 -27.13 -5.95
CA ARG A 21 -38.27 -28.41 -6.04
C ARG A 21 -38.81 -29.34 -7.12
N GLU A 22 -40.14 -29.46 -7.23
CA GLU A 22 -40.79 -30.33 -8.22
C GLU A 22 -40.60 -29.83 -9.66
N GLU A 23 -40.42 -28.52 -9.86
CA GLU A 23 -40.24 -27.89 -11.17
C GLU A 23 -38.78 -27.94 -11.64
N LEU A 24 -37.83 -27.88 -10.71
CA LEU A 24 -36.40 -27.73 -11.02
C LEU A 24 -35.73 -29.03 -11.50
N GLY A 25 -36.32 -30.19 -11.23
CA GLY A 25 -35.74 -31.49 -11.62
C GLY A 25 -34.38 -31.78 -11.00
N ILE A 26 -34.05 -31.13 -9.87
CA ILE A 26 -32.82 -31.30 -9.10
C ILE A 26 -33.15 -31.54 -7.62
N GLU A 27 -32.43 -32.44 -6.97
CA GLU A 27 -32.56 -32.69 -5.54
C GLU A 27 -31.66 -31.74 -4.75
N VAL A 28 -32.26 -30.98 -3.84
CA VAL A 28 -31.53 -30.06 -2.95
C VAL A 28 -31.10 -30.82 -1.70
N VAL A 29 -29.82 -30.71 -1.36
CA VAL A 29 -29.28 -31.17 -0.08
C VAL A 29 -29.07 -29.94 0.80
N PRO A 30 -29.97 -29.64 1.75
CA PRO A 30 -29.79 -28.50 2.64
C PRO A 30 -28.62 -28.76 3.59
N PHE A 31 -27.89 -27.71 3.93
CA PHE A 31 -26.88 -27.76 4.99
C PHE A 31 -27.25 -26.75 6.07
N GLN A 32 -27.12 -27.16 7.32
CA GLN A 32 -27.18 -26.25 8.45
C GLN A 32 -25.78 -25.70 8.71
N MET A 33 -25.70 -24.53 9.34
CA MET A 33 -24.41 -23.99 9.76
C MET A 33 -23.74 -24.97 10.73
N MET A 34 -22.50 -25.33 10.45
CA MET A 34 -21.71 -26.23 11.31
C MET A 34 -20.86 -25.39 12.28
N THR A 35 -20.58 -25.94 13.47
CA THR A 35 -19.67 -25.34 14.44
C THR A 35 -18.72 -26.37 15.01
N TYR A 36 -17.54 -25.93 15.48
CA TYR A 36 -16.52 -26.81 16.06
C TYR A 36 -16.72 -26.95 17.57
N LEU A 37 -16.67 -28.19 18.05
CA LEU A 37 -16.80 -28.55 19.46
C LEU A 37 -15.42 -28.92 20.01
N PRO A 38 -14.73 -28.02 20.73
CA PRO A 38 -13.35 -28.26 21.17
C PRO A 38 -13.23 -29.38 22.20
N ASP A 39 -14.29 -29.69 22.95
CA ASP A 39 -14.25 -30.69 24.01
C ASP A 39 -14.33 -32.13 23.45
N SER A 40 -14.88 -32.30 22.24
CA SER A 40 -15.00 -33.60 21.54
C SER A 40 -14.23 -33.69 20.22
N ASP A 41 -13.59 -32.60 19.78
CA ASP A 41 -12.84 -32.49 18.52
C ASP A 41 -13.67 -32.90 17.28
N GLU A 42 -14.92 -32.43 17.22
CA GLU A 42 -15.86 -32.74 16.14
C GLU A 42 -16.60 -31.50 15.63
N TYR A 43 -17.30 -31.63 14.50
CA TYR A 43 -18.20 -30.61 13.98
C TYR A 43 -19.64 -31.10 14.02
N LYS A 44 -20.55 -30.25 14.49
CA LYS A 44 -21.99 -30.54 14.50
C LYS A 44 -22.81 -29.38 13.92
N PRO A 45 -23.99 -29.66 13.33
CA PRO A 45 -24.98 -28.63 13.02
C PRO A 45 -25.33 -27.83 14.27
N VAL A 46 -25.43 -26.51 14.15
CA VAL A 46 -25.67 -25.61 15.30
C VAL A 46 -26.96 -25.94 16.06
N ASP A 47 -27.97 -26.47 15.38
CA ASP A 47 -29.25 -26.90 15.94
C ASP A 47 -29.20 -28.26 16.67
N GLU A 48 -28.18 -29.08 16.42
CA GLU A 48 -27.93 -30.35 17.12
C GLU A 48 -26.99 -30.21 18.33
N VAL A 49 -26.42 -29.02 18.55
CA VAL A 49 -25.54 -28.77 19.69
C VAL A 49 -26.35 -28.59 20.98
N GLU A 50 -26.06 -29.41 21.99
CA GLU A 50 -26.69 -29.31 23.30
C GLU A 50 -26.46 -27.93 23.94
N LYS A 51 -27.50 -27.41 24.61
CA LYS A 51 -27.43 -26.09 25.25
C LYS A 51 -26.36 -26.08 26.36
N GLY A 52 -25.43 -25.15 26.27
CA GLY A 52 -24.34 -24.99 27.23
C GLY A 52 -23.03 -25.64 26.78
N THR A 53 -23.04 -26.42 25.70
CA THR A 53 -21.82 -26.95 25.10
C THR A 53 -20.97 -25.83 24.50
N ARG A 54 -19.67 -25.87 24.74
CA ARG A 54 -18.72 -24.89 24.21
C ARG A 54 -18.59 -25.08 22.70
N THR A 55 -18.67 -23.98 21.96
CA THR A 55 -18.45 -23.96 20.51
C THR A 55 -17.38 -22.95 20.15
N LEU A 56 -16.67 -23.18 19.04
CA LEU A 56 -15.74 -22.23 18.44
C LEU A 56 -16.09 -21.99 16.98
N ASP A 57 -15.93 -20.75 16.56
CA ASP A 57 -16.06 -20.33 15.17
C ASP A 57 -15.10 -19.16 14.86
N ILE A 58 -14.69 -19.03 13.61
CA ILE A 58 -13.91 -17.90 13.13
C ILE A 58 -14.69 -17.21 12.01
N SER A 59 -15.18 -16.01 12.33
CA SER A 59 -15.81 -15.15 11.33
C SER A 59 -14.85 -14.81 10.19
N GLY A 60 -15.39 -14.53 9.01
CA GLY A 60 -14.59 -14.07 7.86
C GLY A 60 -13.79 -12.78 8.16
N THR A 61 -14.24 -11.93 9.08
CA THR A 61 -13.50 -10.75 9.51
C THR A 61 -12.27 -11.12 10.34
N GLU A 62 -12.39 -12.07 11.27
CA GLU A 62 -11.25 -12.56 12.06
C GLU A 62 -10.27 -13.37 11.22
N LEU A 63 -10.74 -14.18 10.27
CA LEU A 63 -9.87 -14.87 9.31
C LEU A 63 -8.99 -13.88 8.52
N ARG A 64 -9.60 -12.83 7.96
CA ARG A 64 -8.86 -11.78 7.24
C ARG A 64 -7.87 -11.04 8.16
N SER A 65 -8.24 -10.84 9.43
CA SER A 65 -7.36 -10.27 10.44
C SER A 65 -6.13 -11.15 10.70
N ARG A 66 -6.31 -12.47 10.87
CA ARG A 66 -5.23 -13.45 11.07
C ARG A 66 -4.33 -13.60 9.83
N LEU A 67 -4.91 -13.58 8.62
CA LEU A 67 -4.14 -13.55 7.38
C LEU A 67 -3.24 -12.31 7.31
N ARG A 68 -3.80 -11.12 7.58
CA ARG A 68 -3.07 -9.83 7.51
C ARG A 68 -1.98 -9.69 8.58
N SER A 69 -2.26 -10.14 9.79
CA SER A 69 -1.34 -10.04 10.94
C SER A 69 -0.31 -11.16 10.99
N GLY A 70 -0.50 -12.24 10.21
CA GLY A 70 0.36 -13.43 10.32
C GLY A 70 0.02 -14.34 11.51
N ARG A 71 -0.96 -13.97 12.36
CA ARG A 71 -1.41 -14.82 13.48
C ARG A 71 -1.85 -16.19 12.97
N GLU A 72 -1.56 -17.23 13.74
CA GLU A 72 -1.91 -18.62 13.44
C GLU A 72 -3.39 -18.76 13.12
N ILE A 73 -3.73 -19.61 12.13
CA ILE A 73 -5.11 -20.01 11.86
C ILE A 73 -5.22 -21.45 12.37
N PRO A 74 -6.10 -21.74 13.34
CA PRO A 74 -6.16 -23.07 13.94
C PRO A 74 -6.51 -24.14 12.92
N GLU A 75 -5.93 -25.34 13.07
CA GLU A 75 -6.18 -26.46 12.15
C GLU A 75 -7.63 -26.96 12.19
N TRP A 76 -8.30 -26.83 13.35
CA TRP A 76 -9.74 -27.08 13.46
C TRP A 76 -10.58 -26.09 12.63
N PHE A 77 -10.04 -24.95 12.21
CA PHE A 77 -10.78 -24.05 11.32
C PHE A 77 -10.53 -24.38 9.85
N SER A 78 -9.28 -24.68 9.49
CA SER A 78 -8.91 -24.97 8.12
C SER A 78 -7.60 -25.75 8.06
N TYR A 79 -7.51 -26.68 7.12
CA TYR A 79 -6.32 -27.49 6.92
C TYR A 79 -5.06 -26.65 6.62
N PRO A 80 -3.88 -27.06 7.09
CA PRO A 80 -2.63 -26.32 6.91
C PRO A 80 -2.31 -25.97 5.45
N GLU A 81 -2.58 -26.86 4.50
CA GLU A 81 -2.34 -26.66 3.07
C GLU A 81 -3.27 -25.60 2.46
N VAL A 82 -4.52 -25.51 2.91
CA VAL A 82 -5.46 -24.47 2.49
C VAL A 82 -5.02 -23.13 3.04
N VAL A 83 -4.67 -23.08 4.33
CA VAL A 83 -4.14 -21.88 4.99
C VAL A 83 -2.87 -21.38 4.27
N LYS A 84 -1.98 -22.28 3.88
CA LYS A 84 -0.77 -21.94 3.13
C LYS A 84 -1.09 -21.24 1.82
N VAL A 85 -1.98 -21.80 1.00
CA VAL A 85 -2.42 -21.19 -0.28
C VAL A 85 -3.08 -19.83 -0.05
N LEU A 86 -3.89 -19.70 1.00
CA LEU A 86 -4.52 -18.43 1.37
C LEU A 86 -3.47 -17.36 1.72
N ARG A 87 -2.40 -17.72 2.43
CA ARG A 87 -1.30 -16.81 2.81
C ARG A 87 -0.39 -16.44 1.64
N ASP A 88 -0.22 -17.33 0.67
CA ASP A 88 0.53 -17.01 -0.56
C ASP A 88 -0.15 -15.88 -1.34
N THR A 89 -1.49 -15.85 -1.31
CA THR A 89 -2.31 -14.79 -1.93
C THR A 89 -2.47 -13.58 -1.02
N HIS A 90 -2.60 -13.78 0.30
CA HIS A 90 -2.82 -12.74 1.32
C HIS A 90 -1.65 -12.71 2.30
N LYS A 91 -0.51 -12.22 1.80
CA LYS A 91 0.72 -12.11 2.60
C LYS A 91 0.48 -11.26 3.86
N PRO A 92 1.12 -11.59 5.00
CA PRO A 92 1.10 -10.72 6.17
C PRO A 92 1.78 -9.39 5.86
N ARG A 93 1.46 -8.33 6.63
CA ARG A 93 2.02 -6.98 6.44
C ARG A 93 3.54 -6.94 6.34
N SER A 94 4.23 -7.74 7.16
CA SER A 94 5.68 -7.90 7.17
C SER A 94 6.28 -8.51 5.89
N ALA A 95 5.45 -9.07 5.01
CA ALA A 95 5.86 -9.63 3.72
C ALA A 95 5.19 -8.94 2.52
N GLN A 96 4.36 -7.91 2.75
CA GLN A 96 3.75 -7.10 1.69
C GLN A 96 4.73 -6.06 1.15
N GLY A 97 4.65 -5.79 -0.15
CA GLY A 97 5.36 -4.67 -0.75
C GLY A 97 4.70 -3.34 -0.37
N PHE A 98 5.45 -2.26 -0.48
CA PHE A 98 4.94 -0.91 -0.28
C PHE A 98 5.71 0.10 -1.13
N THR A 99 5.13 1.27 -1.35
CA THR A 99 5.81 2.41 -1.99
C THR A 99 5.93 3.59 -1.02
N VAL A 100 7.16 4.05 -0.80
CA VAL A 100 7.47 5.36 -0.22
C VAL A 100 7.68 6.34 -1.37
N PHE A 101 6.78 7.29 -1.50
CA PHE A 101 6.78 8.28 -2.57
C PHE A 101 7.15 9.65 -2.00
N LEU A 102 8.38 10.09 -2.26
CA LEU A 102 8.88 11.40 -1.87
C LEU A 102 8.51 12.43 -2.94
N THR A 103 8.01 13.59 -2.51
CA THR A 103 7.75 14.76 -3.36
C THR A 103 8.33 16.01 -2.71
N GLY A 104 8.81 16.94 -3.53
CA GLY A 104 9.40 18.19 -3.08
C GLY A 104 10.10 18.89 -4.24
N TYR A 105 10.57 20.11 -4.00
CA TYR A 105 11.32 20.88 -4.99
C TYR A 105 12.59 20.15 -5.47
N GLN A 106 13.12 20.57 -6.62
CA GLN A 106 14.47 20.19 -7.03
C GLN A 106 15.44 20.60 -5.92
N ASN A 107 16.45 19.77 -5.62
CA ASN A 107 17.42 20.05 -4.54
C ASN A 107 16.83 20.20 -3.11
N SER A 108 15.59 19.76 -2.86
CA SER A 108 14.98 19.74 -1.51
C SER A 108 15.61 18.72 -0.53
N GLY A 109 16.60 17.93 -0.95
CA GLY A 109 17.17 16.84 -0.15
C GLY A 109 16.46 15.49 -0.30
N LYS A 110 15.33 15.41 -1.03
CA LYS A 110 14.57 14.17 -1.28
C LYS A 110 15.43 13.01 -1.83
N ASP A 111 16.39 13.30 -2.70
CA ASP A 111 17.26 12.27 -3.32
C ASP A 111 18.25 11.69 -2.30
N ALA A 112 18.76 12.52 -1.38
CA ALA A 112 19.63 12.08 -0.30
C ALA A 112 18.86 11.23 0.72
N ILE A 113 17.63 11.66 1.07
CA ILE A 113 16.70 10.90 1.91
C ILE A 113 16.39 9.54 1.27
N ALA A 114 16.07 9.51 -0.02
CA ALA A 114 15.75 8.28 -0.75
C ALA A 114 16.89 7.26 -0.74
N ARG A 115 18.13 7.71 -1.01
CA ARG A 115 19.32 6.85 -0.99
C ARG A 115 19.63 6.35 0.42
N ALA A 116 19.53 7.21 1.43
CA ALA A 116 19.76 6.80 2.82
C ALA A 116 18.70 5.80 3.29
N LEU A 117 17.41 6.02 2.95
CA LEU A 117 16.33 5.09 3.23
C LEU A 117 16.55 3.73 2.53
N GLN A 118 17.05 3.73 1.29
CA GLN A 118 17.40 2.50 0.58
C GLN A 118 18.42 1.67 1.37
N VAL A 119 19.50 2.31 1.85
CA VAL A 119 20.52 1.64 2.67
C VAL A 119 19.91 1.08 3.96
N THR A 120 19.07 1.86 4.65
CA THR A 120 18.41 1.43 5.89
C THR A 120 17.50 0.23 5.68
N LEU A 121 16.67 0.22 4.62
CA LEU A 121 15.79 -0.91 4.32
C LEU A 121 16.57 -2.16 3.87
N ASN A 122 17.66 -1.99 3.12
CA ASN A 122 18.54 -3.10 2.76
C ASN A 122 19.24 -3.71 3.99
N GLN A 123 19.67 -2.87 4.96
CA GLN A 123 20.26 -3.35 6.21
C GLN A 123 19.26 -4.13 7.07
N GLN A 124 17.98 -3.76 7.03
CA GLN A 124 16.92 -4.50 7.71
C GLN A 124 16.66 -5.87 7.08
N GLY A 125 16.83 -6.01 5.76
CA GLY A 125 16.85 -7.29 5.04
C GLY A 125 15.48 -7.95 4.81
N GLY A 126 14.37 -7.26 5.06
CA GLY A 126 13.03 -7.85 4.97
C GLY A 126 12.49 -8.06 3.56
N ARG A 127 12.99 -7.33 2.56
CA ARG A 127 12.57 -7.44 1.14
C ARG A 127 13.57 -6.77 0.20
N SER A 128 13.43 -7.02 -1.10
CA SER A 128 14.16 -6.28 -2.13
C SER A 128 13.74 -4.81 -2.14
N VAL A 129 14.71 -3.93 -2.36
CA VAL A 129 14.49 -2.47 -2.37
C VAL A 129 14.78 -1.90 -3.75
N SER A 130 13.78 -1.28 -4.36
CA SER A 130 13.89 -0.62 -5.67
C SER A 130 13.87 0.89 -5.50
N LEU A 131 14.88 1.57 -6.06
CA LEU A 131 15.02 3.02 -5.96
C LEU A 131 14.76 3.69 -7.33
N LEU A 132 13.71 4.51 -7.40
CA LEU A 132 13.26 5.25 -8.57
C LEU A 132 13.51 6.76 -8.37
N LEU A 133 14.75 7.20 -8.58
CA LEU A 133 15.10 8.62 -8.53
C LEU A 133 14.61 9.36 -9.76
N GLY A 134 14.24 10.63 -9.61
CA GLY A 134 13.70 11.44 -10.71
C GLY A 134 14.62 11.51 -11.94
N GLU A 135 15.94 11.62 -11.75
CA GLU A 135 16.93 11.62 -12.85
C GLU A 135 17.01 10.25 -13.54
N THR A 136 17.07 9.16 -12.77
CA THR A 136 17.13 7.78 -13.29
C THR A 136 15.87 7.44 -14.08
N VAL A 137 14.68 7.73 -13.53
CA VAL A 137 13.41 7.48 -14.23
C VAL A 137 13.35 8.28 -15.53
N ARG A 138 13.78 9.55 -15.52
CA ARG A 138 13.77 10.35 -16.75
C ARG A 138 14.68 9.77 -17.82
N ALA A 139 15.86 9.29 -17.46
CA ALA A 139 16.78 8.68 -18.42
C ALA A 139 16.25 7.35 -18.97
N GLU A 140 15.68 6.49 -18.12
CA GLU A 140 15.33 5.12 -18.49
C GLU A 140 13.90 4.95 -19.05
N LEU A 141 12.95 5.74 -18.53
CA LEU A 141 11.52 5.52 -18.77
C LEU A 141 10.83 6.70 -19.46
N SER A 142 11.46 7.86 -19.53
CA SER A 142 10.83 9.11 -19.97
C SER A 142 11.77 10.04 -20.72
N SER A 143 12.75 9.49 -21.45
CA SER A 143 13.80 10.27 -22.12
C SER A 143 13.24 11.17 -23.22
N GLU A 144 12.08 10.82 -23.77
CA GLU A 144 11.36 11.54 -24.80
C GLU A 144 10.38 12.60 -24.25
N LEU A 145 10.12 12.59 -22.93
CA LEU A 145 9.13 13.48 -22.31
C LEU A 145 9.73 14.86 -21.98
N GLY A 146 9.00 15.91 -22.35
CA GLY A 146 9.33 17.29 -21.99
C GLY A 146 9.03 17.63 -20.53
N PHE A 147 8.74 18.91 -20.30
CA PHE A 147 8.41 19.47 -18.98
C PHE A 147 7.02 20.11 -18.94
N SER A 148 6.19 19.86 -19.96
CA SER A 148 4.78 20.28 -19.95
C SER A 148 4.01 19.61 -18.80
N LYS A 149 2.88 20.22 -18.39
CA LYS A 149 2.01 19.64 -17.36
C LYS A 149 1.61 18.20 -17.69
N GLU A 150 1.22 17.95 -18.94
CA GLU A 150 0.83 16.62 -19.43
C GLU A 150 2.00 15.62 -19.42
N ASP A 151 3.19 16.03 -19.85
CA ASP A 151 4.37 15.15 -19.84
C ASP A 151 4.81 14.82 -18.40
N ARG A 152 4.72 15.78 -17.48
CA ARG A 152 4.97 15.52 -16.05
C ARG A 152 3.96 14.54 -15.49
N LYS A 153 2.67 14.70 -15.81
CA LYS A 153 1.61 13.77 -15.41
C LYS A 153 1.88 12.36 -15.94
N ARG A 154 2.23 12.22 -17.23
CA ARG A 154 2.62 10.94 -17.84
C ARG A 154 3.84 10.33 -17.16
N ASN A 155 4.86 11.12 -16.88
CA ASN A 155 6.06 10.65 -16.17
C ASN A 155 5.72 10.10 -14.78
N ILE A 156 4.89 10.80 -14.00
CA ILE A 156 4.44 10.30 -12.70
C ILE A 156 3.58 9.04 -12.84
N GLY A 157 2.70 8.96 -13.86
CA GLY A 157 1.94 7.76 -14.16
C GLY A 157 2.82 6.55 -14.51
N ARG A 158 3.94 6.76 -15.22
CA ARG A 158 4.92 5.69 -15.49
C ARG A 158 5.60 5.20 -14.21
N ILE A 159 6.01 6.12 -13.33
CA ILE A 159 6.54 5.77 -12.01
C ILE A 159 5.50 5.00 -11.22
N GLY A 160 4.25 5.47 -11.18
CA GLY A 160 3.14 4.83 -10.49
C GLY A 160 2.89 3.40 -10.96
N PHE A 161 2.91 3.17 -12.27
CA PHE A 161 2.80 1.83 -12.86
C PHE A 161 3.93 0.89 -12.43
N VAL A 162 5.20 1.32 -12.58
CA VAL A 162 6.36 0.49 -12.20
C VAL A 162 6.36 0.24 -10.69
N ALA A 163 6.05 1.26 -9.88
CA ALA A 163 5.95 1.12 -8.43
C ALA A 163 4.84 0.16 -8.01
N ALA A 164 3.70 0.16 -8.72
CA ALA A 164 2.57 -0.74 -8.47
C ALA A 164 2.95 -2.20 -8.73
N GLU A 165 3.60 -2.51 -9.84
CA GLU A 165 4.03 -3.89 -10.16
C GLU A 165 5.12 -4.39 -9.20
N LEU A 166 6.06 -3.53 -8.81
CA LEU A 166 7.08 -3.88 -7.80
C LEU A 166 6.46 -4.08 -6.41
N THR A 167 5.49 -3.23 -6.04
CA THR A 167 4.73 -3.37 -4.78
C THR A 167 3.97 -4.70 -4.75
N LYS A 168 3.30 -5.05 -5.85
CA LYS A 168 2.61 -6.34 -6.03
C LYS A 168 3.57 -7.53 -5.88
N ALA A 169 4.80 -7.41 -6.36
CA ALA A 169 5.84 -8.43 -6.21
C ALA A 169 6.39 -8.56 -4.78
N GLY A 170 6.03 -7.64 -3.86
CA GLY A 170 6.49 -7.65 -2.48
C GLY A 170 7.71 -6.77 -2.19
N ALA A 171 8.13 -5.92 -3.14
CA ALA A 171 9.29 -5.05 -2.96
C ALA A 171 8.97 -3.80 -2.13
N ALA A 172 10.00 -3.22 -1.50
CA ALA A 172 9.97 -1.85 -0.99
C ALA A 172 10.41 -0.90 -2.10
N VAL A 173 9.48 -0.08 -2.60
CA VAL A 173 9.75 0.90 -3.65
C VAL A 173 9.98 2.26 -3.02
N ILE A 174 11.06 2.94 -3.39
CA ILE A 174 11.34 4.32 -3.01
C ILE A 174 11.34 5.16 -4.28
N ALA A 175 10.36 6.03 -4.46
CA ALA A 175 10.29 6.95 -5.58
C ALA A 175 10.56 8.38 -5.10
N ALA A 176 11.41 9.14 -5.81
CA ALA A 176 11.70 10.54 -5.46
C ALA A 176 11.59 11.53 -6.64
N PRO A 177 10.47 11.54 -7.40
CA PRO A 177 10.23 12.60 -8.37
C PRO A 177 9.91 13.95 -7.71
N ILE A 178 9.85 15.02 -8.51
CA ILE A 178 9.32 16.30 -8.02
C ILE A 178 7.81 16.17 -7.76
N ALA A 179 7.07 15.58 -8.71
CA ALA A 179 5.61 15.39 -8.66
C ALA A 179 4.85 16.68 -8.26
N PRO A 180 4.91 17.74 -9.08
CA PRO A 180 4.42 19.06 -8.70
C PRO A 180 2.90 19.19 -8.63
N TYR A 181 2.14 18.33 -9.29
CA TYR A 181 0.67 18.41 -9.33
C TYR A 181 0.03 17.32 -8.48
N GLU A 182 -1.04 17.68 -7.76
CA GLU A 182 -1.77 16.78 -6.87
C GLU A 182 -2.46 15.64 -7.63
N ASP A 183 -3.03 15.93 -8.80
CA ASP A 183 -3.72 14.93 -9.62
C ASP A 183 -2.80 13.77 -10.02
N ALA A 184 -1.54 14.07 -10.35
CA ALA A 184 -0.53 13.08 -10.68
C ALA A 184 -0.13 12.23 -9.45
N ARG A 185 -0.02 12.85 -8.26
CA ARG A 185 0.27 12.13 -7.01
C ARG A 185 -0.88 11.21 -6.61
N GLN A 186 -2.12 11.68 -6.72
CA GLN A 186 -3.31 10.87 -6.45
C GLN A 186 -3.39 9.68 -7.40
N HIS A 187 -3.14 9.90 -8.69
CA HIS A 187 -3.13 8.81 -9.65
C HIS A 187 -2.08 7.73 -9.30
N ALA A 188 -0.86 8.12 -8.92
CA ALA A 188 0.16 7.17 -8.46
C ALA A 188 -0.27 6.42 -7.18
N ARG A 189 -0.89 7.14 -6.22
CA ARG A 189 -1.45 6.54 -4.99
C ARG A 189 -2.52 5.49 -5.32
N GLU A 190 -3.46 5.81 -6.21
CA GLU A 190 -4.51 4.89 -6.66
C GLU A 190 -3.96 3.66 -7.37
N GLN A 191 -2.94 3.82 -8.22
CA GLN A 191 -2.32 2.70 -8.93
C GLN A 191 -1.64 1.73 -7.96
N VAL A 192 -0.81 2.25 -7.05
CA VAL A 192 -0.12 1.42 -6.04
C VAL A 192 -1.11 0.80 -5.06
N GLY A 193 -2.13 1.58 -4.64
CA GLY A 193 -3.16 1.15 -3.69
C GLY A 193 -3.97 -0.08 -4.11
N LYS A 194 -3.93 -0.47 -5.40
CA LYS A 194 -4.51 -1.73 -5.89
C LYS A 194 -3.78 -2.97 -5.38
N TYR A 195 -2.50 -2.85 -5.06
CA TYR A 195 -1.64 -3.99 -4.73
C TYR A 195 -0.92 -3.89 -3.38
N GLY A 196 -0.77 -2.69 -2.82
CA GLY A 196 -0.16 -2.50 -1.52
C GLY A 196 -0.25 -1.07 -1.01
N ASP A 197 0.44 -0.80 0.10
CA ASP A 197 0.38 0.50 0.77
C ASP A 197 1.24 1.56 0.02
N PHE A 198 0.73 2.79 -0.03
CA PHE A 198 1.41 3.96 -0.60
C PHE A 198 1.54 5.05 0.47
N TYR A 199 2.77 5.52 0.68
CA TYR A 199 3.09 6.57 1.65
C TYR A 199 3.65 7.80 0.94
N LEU A 200 2.90 8.91 1.00
CA LEU A 200 3.35 10.19 0.47
C LEU A 200 4.18 10.94 1.51
N ILE A 201 5.46 11.14 1.22
CA ILE A 201 6.37 11.90 2.07
C ILE A 201 6.65 13.25 1.40
N HIS A 202 6.14 14.32 1.99
CA HIS A 202 6.39 15.68 1.51
C HIS A 202 7.69 16.21 2.12
N VAL A 203 8.71 16.38 1.27
CA VAL A 203 9.97 17.04 1.62
C VAL A 203 9.78 18.54 1.42
N ALA A 204 9.16 19.17 2.42
CA ALA A 204 8.72 20.56 2.46
C ALA A 204 9.87 21.56 2.72
N THR A 205 11.05 21.26 2.19
CA THR A 205 12.19 22.19 2.25
C THR A 205 11.88 23.42 1.40
N SER A 206 12.13 24.60 1.94
CA SER A 206 11.77 25.86 1.29
C SER A 206 12.45 26.00 -0.08
N LEU A 207 11.77 26.65 -1.03
CA LEU A 207 12.33 26.95 -2.35
C LEU A 207 13.62 27.79 -2.21
N GLU A 208 13.60 28.76 -1.30
CA GLU A 208 14.72 29.65 -1.01
C GLU A 208 15.95 28.87 -0.55
N TYR A 209 15.77 27.90 0.36
CA TYR A 209 16.87 27.05 0.81
C TYR A 209 17.36 26.10 -0.30
N ALA A 210 16.45 25.52 -1.08
CA ALA A 210 16.78 24.65 -2.21
C ALA A 210 17.59 25.39 -3.29
N GLU A 211 17.23 26.64 -3.60
CA GLU A 211 17.93 27.52 -4.54
C GLU A 211 19.29 27.98 -3.96
N LYS A 212 19.33 28.39 -2.69
CA LYS A 212 20.57 28.82 -2.02
C LYS A 212 21.63 27.73 -1.94
N THR A 213 21.22 26.47 -1.79
CA THR A 213 22.13 25.32 -1.64
C THR A 213 22.40 24.59 -2.96
N ASP A 214 21.91 25.09 -4.09
CA ASP A 214 22.11 24.49 -5.40
C ASP A 214 23.55 24.66 -5.90
N ARG A 215 24.35 23.61 -5.70
CA ARG A 215 25.75 23.56 -6.19
C ARG A 215 25.86 23.29 -7.68
N ARG A 216 24.79 22.86 -8.34
CA ARG A 216 24.77 22.54 -9.78
C ARG A 216 24.34 23.74 -10.63
N GLY A 217 23.89 24.83 -10.01
CA GLY A 217 23.48 26.06 -10.68
C GLY A 217 22.25 25.89 -11.59
N VAL A 218 21.44 24.87 -11.36
CA VAL A 218 20.23 24.59 -12.14
C VAL A 218 19.18 25.67 -11.92
N TYR A 219 19.01 26.13 -10.69
CA TYR A 219 18.11 27.24 -10.37
C TYR A 219 18.57 28.55 -11.03
N ALA A 220 19.87 28.86 -11.00
CA ALA A 220 20.41 30.04 -11.65
C ALA A 220 20.14 30.04 -13.17
N ARG A 221 20.29 28.88 -13.82
CA ARG A 221 19.98 28.69 -15.25
C ARG A 221 18.48 28.77 -15.55
N ALA A 222 17.63 28.32 -14.63
CA ALA A 222 16.19 28.50 -14.75
C ALA A 222 15.81 30.00 -14.64
N ARG A 223 16.38 30.72 -13.67
CA ARG A 223 16.16 32.17 -13.48
C ARG A 223 16.66 33.00 -14.66
N SER A 224 17.73 32.58 -15.34
CA SER A 224 18.24 33.25 -16.55
C SER A 224 17.42 32.93 -17.82
N GLY A 225 16.44 32.01 -17.73
CA GLY A 225 15.59 31.61 -18.85
C GLY A 225 16.20 30.56 -19.78
N GLU A 226 17.36 29.99 -19.44
CA GLU A 226 17.96 28.86 -20.17
C GLU A 226 17.14 27.57 -20.03
N ILE A 227 16.46 27.40 -18.88
CA ILE A 227 15.58 26.26 -18.61
C ILE A 227 14.17 26.79 -18.40
N LYS A 228 13.25 26.40 -19.30
CA LYS A 228 11.83 26.76 -19.23
C LYS A 228 10.99 25.68 -18.55
N GLY A 229 9.88 26.08 -17.94
CA GLY A 229 8.96 25.23 -17.22
C GLY A 229 9.56 24.62 -15.96
N PHE A 230 10.44 25.34 -15.25
CA PHE A 230 11.13 24.85 -14.07
C PHE A 230 10.29 25.04 -12.80
N THR A 231 10.06 23.94 -12.09
CA THR A 231 9.18 23.92 -10.91
C THR A 231 9.72 24.82 -9.79
N GLY A 232 8.89 25.76 -9.34
CA GLY A 232 9.22 26.78 -8.34
C GLY A 232 9.76 28.10 -8.93
N VAL A 233 10.05 28.15 -10.24
CA VAL A 233 10.46 29.38 -10.94
C VAL A 233 9.33 29.84 -11.85
N ASP A 234 8.99 29.03 -12.85
CA ASP A 234 8.02 29.33 -13.90
C ASP A 234 6.96 28.22 -14.09
N ASP A 235 7.07 27.11 -13.35
CA ASP A 235 6.05 26.06 -13.23
C ASP A 235 5.65 25.89 -11.74
N PRO A 236 4.36 25.76 -11.38
CA PRO A 236 3.93 25.70 -9.99
C PRO A 236 4.33 24.40 -9.28
N TYR A 237 4.35 24.45 -7.95
CA TYR A 237 4.37 23.27 -7.08
C TYR A 237 3.14 23.32 -6.17
N GLU A 238 2.19 22.43 -6.41
CA GLU A 238 1.01 22.25 -5.57
C GLU A 238 1.44 21.48 -4.33
N ALA A 239 1.64 22.16 -3.19
CA ALA A 239 2.06 21.53 -1.96
C ALA A 239 1.04 20.46 -1.51
N PRO A 240 1.47 19.23 -1.16
CA PRO A 240 0.58 18.18 -0.68
C PRO A 240 -0.21 18.62 0.56
N THR A 241 -1.53 18.43 0.54
CA THR A 241 -2.41 18.71 1.68
C THR A 241 -2.63 17.49 2.59
N ASN A 242 -2.53 16.29 2.03
CA ASN A 242 -2.76 15.01 2.71
C ASN A 242 -1.53 14.08 2.58
N ALA A 243 -0.36 14.57 2.97
CA ALA A 243 0.85 13.74 3.06
C ALA A 243 0.80 12.84 4.30
N ASP A 244 1.32 11.62 4.19
CA ASP A 244 1.44 10.68 5.31
C ASP A 244 2.53 11.11 6.30
N LEU A 245 3.55 11.84 5.81
CA LEU A 245 4.58 12.49 6.61
C LEU A 245 5.07 13.75 5.91
N VAL A 246 5.31 14.82 6.68
CA VAL A 246 5.91 16.07 6.20
C VAL A 246 7.26 16.25 6.90
N VAL A 247 8.31 16.48 6.12
CA VAL A 247 9.69 16.64 6.63
C VAL A 247 10.35 17.84 6.00
N ASP A 248 11.31 18.43 6.71
CA ASP A 248 12.01 19.64 6.28
C ASP A 248 13.53 19.43 6.44
N ALA A 249 14.24 19.35 5.31
CA ALA A 249 15.68 19.11 5.28
C ALA A 249 16.52 20.36 5.60
N GLU A 250 15.89 21.53 5.70
CA GLU A 250 16.52 22.75 6.24
C GLU A 250 16.66 22.66 7.76
N LYS A 251 15.69 22.02 8.44
CA LYS A 251 15.62 21.95 9.91
C LYS A 251 16.06 20.61 10.48
N THR A 252 15.92 19.55 9.69
CA THR A 252 16.14 18.18 10.15
C THR A 252 17.17 17.49 9.25
N ASN A 253 18.18 16.85 9.84
CA ASN A 253 19.15 16.11 9.07
C ASN A 253 18.54 14.84 8.43
N VAL A 254 19.19 14.35 7.37
CA VAL A 254 18.73 13.18 6.59
C VAL A 254 18.52 11.94 7.46
N ARG A 255 19.41 11.66 8.42
CA ARG A 255 19.31 10.48 9.29
C ARG A 255 18.04 10.51 10.13
N SER A 256 17.73 11.65 10.73
CA SER A 256 16.52 11.83 11.53
C SER A 256 15.25 11.74 10.68
N ILE A 257 15.27 12.28 9.45
CA ILE A 257 14.15 12.14 8.50
C ILE A 257 13.93 10.66 8.13
N VAL A 258 14.99 9.93 7.79
CA VAL A 258 14.90 8.50 7.49
C VAL A 258 14.34 7.74 8.70
N HIS A 259 14.77 8.07 9.91
CA HIS A 259 14.23 7.46 11.12
C HIS A 259 12.73 7.69 11.30
N GLN A 260 12.22 8.90 11.01
CA GLN A 260 10.78 9.17 11.02
C GLN A 260 10.01 8.33 10.00
N ILE A 261 10.56 8.15 8.80
CA ILE A 261 9.96 7.27 7.77
C ILE A 261 9.95 5.82 8.26
N VAL A 262 11.03 5.34 8.87
CA VAL A 262 11.10 3.98 9.43
C VAL A 262 10.05 3.79 10.52
N LEU A 263 9.91 4.73 11.47
CA LEU A 263 8.89 4.67 12.52
C LEU A 263 7.46 4.63 11.95
N LEU A 264 7.20 5.41 10.89
CA LEU A 264 5.92 5.34 10.18
C LEU A 264 5.68 3.92 9.64
N LEU A 265 6.67 3.31 8.98
CA LEU A 265 6.53 1.96 8.40
C LEU A 265 6.41 0.87 9.50
N GLU A 266 7.14 1.00 10.60
CA GLU A 266 7.02 0.12 11.78
C GLU A 266 5.60 0.18 12.38
N SER A 267 5.05 1.37 12.59
CA SER A 267 3.69 1.53 13.14
C SER A 267 2.59 0.91 12.26
N ARG A 268 2.90 0.60 11.00
CA ARG A 268 1.99 -0.02 10.02
C ARG A 268 2.20 -1.53 9.89
N GLY A 269 3.08 -2.10 10.70
CA GLY A 269 3.43 -3.53 10.71
C GLY A 269 4.22 -3.97 9.48
N LEU A 270 4.80 -3.02 8.72
CA LEU A 270 5.53 -3.34 7.51
C LEU A 270 6.96 -3.78 7.80
N LEU A 271 7.51 -3.43 8.96
CA LEU A 271 8.91 -3.66 9.32
C LEU A 271 9.08 -4.68 10.45
N ASP A 272 8.00 -5.33 10.87
CA ASP A 272 8.03 -6.38 11.89
C ASP A 272 8.92 -7.55 11.44
N ARG A 273 9.74 -8.08 12.36
CA ARG A 273 10.50 -9.30 12.11
C ARG A 273 9.52 -10.46 12.03
N VAL A 274 9.51 -11.16 10.89
CA VAL A 274 8.91 -12.49 10.76
C VAL A 274 9.72 -13.48 11.58
#